data_AF-A0A550D1N1-F1
#
_entry.id   AF-A0A550D1N1-F1
#
_cell.length_a   1.000
_cell.length_b   1.000
_cell.length_c   1.000
_cell.angle_alpha   90.00
_cell.angle_beta   90.00
_cell.angle_gamma   90.00
#
_symmetry.space_group_name_H-M   'P 1'
#
loop_
_entity.id
_entity.type
_entity.pdbx_description
1 polymer ?
#
loop_
_entity_poly.entity_id
_entity_poly.type
_entity_poly.pdbx_seq_one_letter_code
_entity_poly.pdbx_strand_id
1 'polypeptide(L)'
;AGIVILTNVFLYSLFPPLIYYLKKAFEETKMLSKLRYYGILIILFCIIGGISNFANFGEIVGFLGILIVGLFIFNRSKINLINLFLIPIFFILANAYWLFITVPTVNSFLNDSSFLQLSYQFFVSNSRPFAYVFLGIFQVSKTLIPFLILTVPLILIPFILAYKDKNLLFWVILYLISATFASNLDSPFGEVYNYLFLHFKYFVDFRTPTVALFWIQGLILSIIIPVGLSYVINEFNRKKLTSLLFLLLAILAFFPSVYGQGLAIIHVPNYFIKTVSYINDEQGNFNVYAIPQSYLWTQTDWYYGVNLLPLFLNKPVFIGGGYDYANPALGYIYHLINDNLFTYNASNITFLRNLLFIINVKYLVIQGDVEGFVFESRYISNLENYTQLFSLA
;
A
#
# COMPACT_ATOMS: atom_id res chain seq x y z
N ALA A 1 9.34 1.83 0.09
CA ALA A 1 9.89 2.77 -0.91
C ALA A 1 10.06 2.13 -2.30
N GLY A 2 10.73 0.96 -2.42
CA GLY A 2 10.99 0.32 -3.73
C GLY A 2 9.74 0.01 -4.57
N ILE A 3 8.66 -0.50 -3.96
CA ILE A 3 7.40 -0.82 -4.66
C ILE A 3 6.81 0.44 -5.32
N VAL A 4 6.76 1.58 -4.61
CA VAL A 4 6.21 2.85 -5.14
C VAL A 4 7.04 3.40 -6.31
N ILE A 5 8.37 3.28 -6.26
CA ILE A 5 9.25 3.73 -7.35
C ILE A 5 9.02 2.88 -8.61
N LEU A 6 8.89 1.56 -8.45
CA LEU A 6 8.65 0.62 -9.55
C LEU A 6 7.24 0.79 -10.14
N THR A 7 6.22 1.02 -9.32
CA THR A 7 4.86 1.38 -9.76
C THR A 7 4.82 2.70 -10.53
N ASN A 8 5.61 3.71 -10.13
CA ASN A 8 5.69 4.97 -10.85
C ASN A 8 6.40 4.83 -12.20
N VAL A 9 7.51 4.07 -12.28
CA VAL A 9 8.17 3.76 -13.57
C VAL A 9 7.20 3.04 -14.51
N PHE A 10 6.39 2.12 -13.99
CA PHE A 10 5.32 1.46 -14.73
C PHE A 10 4.27 2.46 -15.27
N LEU A 11 3.65 3.26 -14.38
CA LEU A 11 2.57 4.18 -14.75
C LEU A 11 3.02 5.24 -15.77
N TYR A 12 4.24 5.75 -15.64
CA TYR A 12 4.70 6.86 -16.48
C TYR A 12 5.48 6.43 -17.72
N SER A 13 6.16 5.26 -17.70
CA SER A 13 7.05 4.85 -18.80
C SER A 13 6.53 3.67 -19.62
N LEU A 14 5.87 2.70 -18.99
CA LEU A 14 5.44 1.46 -19.64
C LEU A 14 3.95 1.46 -20.01
N PHE A 15 3.13 2.20 -19.27
CA PHE A 15 1.69 2.24 -19.51
C PHE A 15 1.31 2.91 -20.85
N PRO A 16 1.90 4.06 -21.25
CA PRO A 16 1.63 4.64 -22.57
C PRO A 16 1.95 3.72 -23.76
N PRO A 17 3.15 3.10 -23.87
CA PRO A 17 3.43 2.16 -24.96
C PRO A 17 2.54 0.92 -24.90
N LEU A 18 2.19 0.42 -23.72
CA LEU A 18 1.26 -0.70 -23.59
C LEU A 18 -0.12 -0.37 -24.18
N ILE A 19 -0.71 0.77 -23.80
CA ILE A 19 -1.99 1.22 -24.36
C ILE A 19 -1.90 1.36 -25.88
N TYR A 20 -0.82 1.95 -26.39
CA TYR A 20 -0.60 2.11 -27.83
C TYR A 20 -0.61 0.76 -28.56
N TYR A 21 0.15 -0.23 -28.08
CA TYR A 21 0.22 -1.53 -28.73
C TYR A 21 -1.06 -2.35 -28.59
N LEU A 22 -1.77 -2.23 -27.45
CA LEU A 22 -3.09 -2.82 -27.30
C LEU A 22 -4.07 -2.22 -28.30
N LYS A 23 -4.13 -0.88 -28.40
CA LYS A 23 -4.94 -0.20 -29.42
C LYS A 23 -4.61 -0.69 -30.83
N LYS A 24 -3.31 -0.79 -31.19
CA LYS A 24 -2.89 -1.30 -32.50
C LYS A 24 -3.28 -2.76 -32.74
N ALA A 25 -3.22 -3.62 -31.73
CA ALA A 25 -3.68 -5.00 -31.84
C ALA A 25 -5.19 -5.09 -32.12
N PHE A 26 -5.98 -4.15 -31.60
CA PHE A 26 -7.43 -4.03 -31.84
C PHE A 26 -7.81 -3.37 -33.18
N GLU A 27 -7.02 -2.43 -33.68
CA GLU A 27 -7.28 -1.76 -34.98
C GLU A 27 -6.84 -2.59 -36.18
N GLU A 28 -5.80 -3.40 -36.02
CA GLU A 28 -5.20 -4.16 -37.11
C GLU A 28 -6.13 -5.28 -37.59
N THR A 29 -6.19 -5.49 -38.91
CA THR A 29 -7.02 -6.54 -39.52
C THR A 29 -6.19 -7.74 -39.95
N LYS A 30 -4.92 -7.54 -40.31
CA LYS A 30 -4.02 -8.61 -40.76
C LYS A 30 -3.41 -9.36 -39.58
N MET A 31 -3.60 -10.68 -39.54
CA MET A 31 -3.11 -11.54 -38.44
C MET A 31 -1.59 -11.46 -38.22
N LEU A 32 -0.81 -11.39 -39.30
CA LEU A 32 0.66 -11.34 -39.21
C LEU A 32 1.16 -10.03 -38.57
N SER A 33 0.48 -8.91 -38.84
CA SER A 33 0.73 -7.63 -38.17
C SER A 33 0.27 -7.66 -36.71
N LYS A 34 -0.87 -8.29 -36.41
CA LYS A 34 -1.34 -8.50 -35.03
C LYS A 34 -0.33 -9.29 -34.19
N LEU A 35 0.25 -10.36 -34.73
CA LEU A 35 1.26 -11.17 -34.03
C LEU A 35 2.50 -10.35 -33.63
N ARG A 36 2.90 -9.36 -34.43
CA ARG A 36 3.99 -8.44 -34.06
C ARG A 36 3.63 -7.61 -32.84
N TYR A 37 2.42 -7.06 -32.80
CA TYR A 37 1.94 -6.31 -31.63
C TYR A 37 1.81 -7.22 -30.41
N TYR A 38 1.32 -8.45 -30.56
CA TYR A 38 1.28 -9.43 -29.47
C TYR A 38 2.67 -9.80 -28.95
N GLY A 39 3.67 -9.97 -29.81
CA GLY A 39 5.05 -10.20 -29.38
C GLY A 39 5.59 -9.06 -28.52
N ILE A 40 5.33 -7.81 -28.91
CA ILE A 40 5.71 -6.63 -28.12
C ILE A 40 4.93 -6.58 -26.80
N LEU A 41 3.62 -6.89 -26.83
CA LEU A 41 2.80 -6.95 -25.63
C LEU A 41 3.26 -8.02 -24.65
N ILE A 42 3.70 -9.19 -25.12
CA ILE A 42 4.29 -10.23 -24.27
C ILE A 42 5.53 -9.69 -23.57
N ILE A 43 6.45 -9.04 -24.29
CA ILE A 43 7.66 -8.45 -23.70
C ILE A 43 7.27 -7.40 -22.65
N LEU A 44 6.34 -6.51 -22.98
CA LEU A 44 5.85 -5.51 -22.03
C LEU A 44 5.21 -6.17 -20.81
N PHE A 45 4.40 -7.21 -20.97
CA PHE A 45 3.81 -7.96 -19.87
C PHE A 45 4.85 -8.68 -19.01
N CYS A 46 5.90 -9.27 -19.60
CA CYS A 46 7.02 -9.87 -18.86
C CYS A 46 7.77 -8.83 -18.02
N ILE A 47 8.06 -7.66 -18.62
CA ILE A 47 8.72 -6.54 -17.93
C ILE A 47 7.82 -6.02 -16.80
N ILE A 48 6.52 -5.89 -17.06
CA ILE A 48 5.54 -5.48 -16.05
C ILE A 48 5.58 -6.45 -14.87
N GLY A 49 5.45 -7.76 -15.11
CA GLY A 49 5.50 -8.76 -14.04
C GLY A 49 6.84 -8.85 -13.30
N GLY A 50 7.95 -8.53 -13.97
CA GLY A 50 9.30 -8.58 -13.38
C GLY A 50 9.71 -7.33 -12.60
N ILE A 51 9.29 -6.14 -13.04
CA ILE A 51 9.60 -4.85 -12.37
C ILE A 51 8.73 -4.65 -11.14
N SER A 52 7.51 -5.15 -11.20
CA SER A 52 6.67 -5.15 -10.04
C SER A 52 7.01 -6.31 -9.11
N ASN A 53 7.27 -6.02 -7.85
CA ASN A 53 6.92 -6.97 -6.80
C ASN A 53 5.38 -7.04 -6.68
N PHE A 54 4.65 -7.37 -7.76
CA PHE A 54 3.18 -7.51 -7.78
C PHE A 54 2.81 -8.83 -7.09
N ALA A 55 2.91 -8.87 -5.77
CA ALA A 55 2.34 -9.95 -4.97
C ALA A 55 0.81 -9.97 -5.00
N ASN A 56 0.15 -8.92 -5.53
CA ASN A 56 -1.29 -8.76 -5.49
C ASN A 56 -1.96 -9.21 -6.80
N PHE A 57 -2.57 -10.39 -6.78
CA PHE A 57 -3.32 -10.97 -7.92
C PHE A 57 -4.46 -10.04 -8.40
N GLY A 58 -5.04 -9.25 -7.49
CA GLY A 58 -6.13 -8.30 -7.78
C GLY A 58 -5.74 -7.16 -8.73
N GLU A 59 -4.48 -6.71 -8.72
CA GLU A 59 -4.04 -5.59 -9.56
C GLU A 59 -3.97 -6.00 -11.04
N ILE A 60 -3.50 -7.22 -11.27
CA ILE A 60 -3.42 -7.85 -12.60
C ILE A 60 -4.81 -8.05 -13.22
N VAL A 61 -5.74 -8.60 -12.44
CA VAL A 61 -7.11 -8.87 -12.90
C VAL A 61 -7.85 -7.56 -13.16
N GLY A 62 -7.68 -6.56 -12.30
CA GLY A 62 -8.26 -5.24 -12.48
C GLY A 62 -7.71 -4.50 -13.71
N PHE A 63 -6.40 -4.57 -13.92
CA PHE A 63 -5.73 -3.93 -15.05
C PHE A 63 -6.15 -4.52 -16.38
N LEU A 64 -6.08 -5.85 -16.51
CA LEU A 64 -6.53 -6.55 -17.70
C LEU A 64 -8.02 -6.32 -17.94
N GLY A 65 -8.85 -6.39 -16.90
CA GLY A 65 -10.29 -6.15 -17.00
C GLY A 65 -10.62 -4.77 -17.57
N ILE A 66 -9.98 -3.71 -17.07
CA ILE A 66 -10.22 -2.34 -17.55
C ILE A 66 -9.74 -2.16 -18.99
N LEU A 67 -8.58 -2.71 -19.34
CA LEU A 67 -8.01 -2.60 -20.68
C LEU A 67 -8.84 -3.35 -21.72
N ILE A 68 -9.25 -4.58 -21.40
CA ILE A 68 -10.03 -5.46 -22.27
C ILE A 68 -11.43 -4.86 -22.50
N VAL A 69 -12.09 -4.39 -21.45
CA VAL A 69 -13.46 -3.85 -21.57
C VAL A 69 -13.45 -2.45 -22.20
N GLY A 70 -12.48 -1.60 -21.86
CA GLY A 70 -12.30 -0.30 -22.51
C GLY A 70 -12.06 -0.45 -24.02
N LEU A 71 -11.15 -1.33 -24.45
CA LEU A 71 -10.85 -1.53 -25.86
C LEU A 71 -11.99 -2.21 -26.64
N PHE A 72 -12.78 -3.08 -26.00
CA PHE A 72 -13.96 -3.67 -26.61
C PHE A 72 -15.07 -2.63 -26.87
N ILE A 73 -15.24 -1.67 -25.95
CA ILE A 73 -16.22 -0.58 -26.09
C ILE A 73 -15.84 0.37 -27.23
N PHE A 74 -14.55 0.71 -27.35
CA PHE A 74 -14.06 1.59 -28.41
C PHE A 74 -14.05 0.94 -29.81
N ASN A 75 -13.92 -0.39 -29.88
CA ASN A 75 -13.69 -1.10 -31.14
C ASN A 75 -14.71 -2.23 -31.35
N ARG A 76 -15.98 -1.84 -31.54
CA ARG A 76 -17.17 -2.72 -31.71
C ARG A 76 -17.21 -3.55 -33.01
N SER A 77 -16.15 -4.30 -33.31
CA SER A 77 -16.16 -5.27 -34.41
C SER A 77 -16.17 -6.71 -33.88
N LYS A 78 -16.88 -7.63 -34.54
CA LYS A 78 -16.86 -9.06 -34.19
C LYS A 78 -15.44 -9.66 -34.22
N ILE A 79 -14.54 -9.09 -35.04
CA ILE A 79 -13.13 -9.47 -35.15
C ILE A 79 -12.35 -9.15 -33.85
N ASN A 80 -12.87 -8.26 -33.01
CA ASN A 80 -12.24 -7.85 -31.76
C ASN A 80 -12.61 -8.72 -30.55
N LEU A 81 -13.57 -9.64 -30.69
CA LEU A 81 -13.85 -10.67 -29.67
C LEU A 81 -12.66 -11.62 -29.50
N ILE A 82 -11.95 -11.96 -30.59
CA ILE A 82 -10.77 -12.83 -30.51
C ILE A 82 -9.67 -12.15 -29.67
N ASN A 83 -9.46 -10.86 -29.88
CA ASN A 83 -8.48 -10.08 -29.12
C ASN A 83 -8.87 -9.97 -27.62
N LEU A 84 -10.17 -9.91 -27.32
CA LEU A 84 -10.71 -9.93 -25.95
C LEU A 84 -10.21 -11.16 -25.15
N PHE A 85 -10.11 -12.31 -25.81
CA PHE A 85 -9.65 -13.56 -25.19
C PHE A 85 -8.14 -13.77 -25.31
N LEU A 86 -7.51 -13.40 -26.43
CA LEU A 86 -6.07 -13.63 -26.64
C LEU A 86 -5.18 -12.77 -25.75
N ILE A 87 -5.56 -11.52 -25.46
CA ILE A 87 -4.78 -10.62 -24.61
C ILE A 87 -4.61 -11.17 -23.19
N PRO A 88 -5.68 -11.58 -22.47
CA PRO A 88 -5.50 -12.22 -21.16
C PRO A 88 -4.68 -13.51 -21.23
N ILE A 89 -4.84 -14.33 -22.28
CA ILE A 89 -4.03 -15.54 -22.46
C ILE A 89 -2.54 -15.19 -22.60
N PHE A 90 -2.19 -14.24 -23.46
CA PHE A 90 -0.80 -13.81 -23.63
C PHE A 90 -0.22 -13.19 -22.37
N PHE A 91 -1.02 -12.44 -21.61
CA PHE A 91 -0.61 -11.94 -20.31
C PHE A 91 -0.29 -13.09 -19.34
N ILE A 92 -1.18 -14.08 -19.22
CA ILE A 92 -0.98 -15.22 -18.33
C ILE A 92 0.28 -16.00 -18.73
N LEU A 93 0.46 -16.26 -20.02
CA LEU A 93 1.64 -16.96 -20.55
C LEU A 93 2.93 -16.17 -20.29
N ALA A 94 2.92 -14.85 -20.53
CA ALA A 94 4.05 -13.97 -20.28
C ALA A 94 4.48 -13.97 -18.80
N ASN A 95 3.52 -14.18 -17.88
CA ASN A 95 3.76 -14.15 -16.44
C ASN A 95 3.80 -15.54 -15.79
N ALA A 96 3.71 -16.62 -16.58
CA ALA A 96 3.66 -17.98 -16.06
C ALA A 96 4.91 -18.33 -15.23
N TYR A 97 6.09 -17.88 -15.65
CA TYR A 97 7.35 -18.11 -14.94
C TYR A 97 7.30 -17.59 -13.49
N TRP A 98 6.68 -16.43 -13.28
CA TRP A 98 6.55 -15.83 -11.96
C TRP A 98 5.49 -16.55 -11.12
N LEU A 99 4.40 -17.02 -11.74
CA LEU A 99 3.41 -17.84 -11.05
C LEU A 99 4.07 -19.09 -10.44
N PHE A 100 4.98 -19.76 -11.16
CA PHE A 100 5.68 -20.93 -10.61
C PHE A 100 6.66 -20.61 -9.46
N ILE A 101 7.24 -19.40 -9.42
CA ILE A 101 8.19 -19.00 -8.38
C ILE A 101 7.47 -18.45 -7.14
N THR A 102 6.46 -17.63 -7.35
CA THR A 102 5.82 -16.84 -6.28
C THR A 102 4.65 -17.56 -5.63
N VAL A 103 3.88 -18.35 -6.39
CA VAL A 103 2.73 -19.09 -5.82
C VAL A 103 3.13 -20.03 -4.68
N PRO A 104 4.24 -20.81 -4.74
CA PRO A 104 4.67 -21.62 -3.60
C PRO A 104 4.97 -20.79 -2.35
N THR A 105 5.65 -19.66 -2.52
CA THR A 105 5.98 -18.73 -1.42
C THR A 105 4.71 -18.12 -0.83
N VAL A 106 3.79 -17.62 -1.66
CA VAL A 106 2.50 -17.07 -1.23
C VAL A 106 1.68 -18.14 -0.52
N ASN A 107 1.61 -19.36 -1.06
CA ASN A 107 0.91 -20.48 -0.42
C ASN A 107 1.50 -20.84 0.95
N SER A 108 2.81 -20.69 1.15
CA SER A 108 3.44 -20.91 2.45
C SER A 108 2.89 -19.94 3.51
N PHE A 109 2.74 -18.66 3.18
CA PHE A 109 2.12 -17.66 4.06
C PHE A 109 0.61 -17.87 4.22
N LEU A 110 -0.10 -18.19 3.13
CA LEU A 110 -1.55 -18.44 3.15
C LEU A 110 -1.95 -19.70 3.94
N ASN A 111 -1.00 -20.58 4.24
CA ASN A 111 -1.22 -21.76 5.07
C ASN A 111 -0.90 -21.51 6.55
N ASP A 112 -0.31 -20.37 6.89
CA ASP A 112 -0.06 -19.95 8.28
C ASP A 112 -1.34 -19.30 8.87
N SER A 113 -1.90 -19.92 9.91
CA SER A 113 -3.12 -19.44 10.57
C SER A 113 -2.92 -18.08 11.26
N SER A 114 -1.72 -17.81 11.77
CA SER A 114 -1.41 -16.54 12.44
C SER A 114 -1.39 -15.39 11.43
N PHE A 115 -0.82 -15.63 10.24
CA PHE A 115 -0.83 -14.69 9.14
C PHE A 115 -2.25 -14.36 8.66
N LEU A 116 -3.11 -15.38 8.50
CA LEU A 116 -4.51 -15.19 8.10
C LEU A 116 -5.30 -14.40 9.14
N GLN A 117 -5.10 -14.69 10.43
CA GLN A 117 -5.76 -13.96 11.53
C GLN A 117 -5.36 -12.48 11.55
N LEU A 118 -4.05 -12.19 11.50
CA LEU A 118 -3.56 -10.81 11.42
C LEU A 118 -4.08 -10.12 10.17
N SER A 119 -4.05 -10.81 9.02
CA SER A 119 -4.56 -10.27 7.76
C SER A 119 -6.05 -9.93 7.82
N TYR A 120 -6.85 -10.75 8.49
CA TYR A 120 -8.27 -10.46 8.71
C TYR A 120 -8.47 -9.23 9.61
N GLN A 121 -7.68 -9.08 10.68
CA GLN A 121 -7.71 -7.87 11.50
C GLN A 121 -7.35 -6.62 10.69
N PHE A 122 -6.35 -6.71 9.80
CA PHE A 122 -6.04 -5.64 8.85
C PHE A 122 -7.20 -5.37 7.89
N PHE A 123 -7.87 -6.41 7.37
CA PHE A 123 -9.00 -6.26 6.48
C PHE A 123 -10.19 -5.55 7.14
N VAL A 124 -10.51 -5.91 8.39
CA VAL A 124 -11.54 -5.25 9.20
C VAL A 124 -11.13 -3.80 9.50
N SER A 125 -9.93 -3.57 10.02
CA SER A 125 -9.47 -2.23 10.43
C SER A 125 -9.27 -1.25 9.26
N ASN A 126 -9.04 -1.76 8.04
CA ASN A 126 -8.95 -0.94 6.82
C ASN A 126 -10.28 -0.79 6.07
N SER A 127 -11.36 -1.42 6.53
CA SER A 127 -12.69 -1.18 5.97
C SER A 127 -13.11 0.28 6.22
N ARG A 128 -13.77 0.88 5.22
CA ARG A 128 -14.17 2.28 5.26
C ARG A 128 -15.57 2.42 4.68
N PRO A 129 -16.44 3.27 5.26
CA PRO A 129 -17.77 3.53 4.72
C PRO A 129 -17.75 3.84 3.23
N PHE A 130 -18.61 3.15 2.47
CA PHE A 130 -18.65 3.29 1.01
C PHE A 130 -18.72 4.74 0.54
N ALA A 131 -19.52 5.58 1.21
CA ALA A 131 -19.65 6.99 0.86
C ALA A 131 -18.31 7.76 0.93
N TYR A 132 -17.44 7.42 1.89
CA TYR A 132 -16.12 8.02 1.98
C TYR A 132 -15.22 7.54 0.85
N VAL A 133 -15.17 6.23 0.63
CA VAL A 133 -14.38 5.63 -0.46
C VAL A 133 -14.80 6.16 -1.83
N PHE A 134 -16.10 6.26 -2.08
CA PHE A 134 -16.68 6.79 -3.30
C PHE A 134 -16.30 8.26 -3.58
N LEU A 135 -16.03 9.04 -2.53
CA LEU A 135 -15.56 10.42 -2.66
C LEU A 135 -14.02 10.52 -2.70
N GLY A 136 -13.31 9.39 -2.73
CA GLY A 136 -11.86 9.32 -2.64
C GLY A 136 -11.31 9.64 -1.24
N ILE A 137 -12.13 9.54 -0.21
CA ILE A 137 -11.81 9.88 1.18
C ILE A 137 -11.47 8.60 1.95
N PHE A 138 -10.22 8.42 2.35
CA PHE A 138 -9.79 7.19 3.05
C PHE A 138 -9.10 7.41 4.40
N GLN A 139 -8.40 8.53 4.53
CA GLN A 139 -7.84 9.02 5.78
C GLN A 139 -8.32 10.45 5.99
N VAL A 140 -9.25 10.62 6.92
CA VAL A 140 -9.79 11.94 7.26
C VAL A 140 -8.99 12.50 8.41
N SER A 141 -7.91 13.22 8.11
CA SER A 141 -7.44 14.18 9.10
C SER A 141 -8.46 15.32 9.16
N LYS A 142 -8.72 15.85 10.36
CA LYS A 142 -9.63 17.00 10.54
C LYS A 142 -9.22 18.20 9.69
N THR A 143 -7.93 18.32 9.39
CA THR A 143 -7.33 19.38 8.57
C THR A 143 -7.64 19.24 7.07
N LEU A 144 -7.94 18.03 6.58
CA LEU A 144 -8.22 17.77 5.17
C LEU A 144 -9.70 17.85 4.80
N ILE A 145 -10.61 17.87 5.78
CA ILE A 145 -12.07 17.90 5.56
C ILE A 145 -12.50 19.01 4.58
N PRO A 146 -12.05 20.28 4.71
CA PRO A 146 -12.47 21.34 3.79
C PRO A 146 -12.06 21.08 2.34
N PHE A 147 -10.88 20.48 2.13
CA PHE A 147 -10.37 20.15 0.79
C PHE A 147 -11.09 18.94 0.18
N LEU A 148 -11.46 17.96 1.01
CA LEU A 148 -12.26 16.81 0.59
C LEU A 148 -13.70 17.22 0.21
N ILE A 149 -14.27 18.26 0.84
CA ILE A 149 -15.57 18.80 0.40
C ILE A 149 -15.48 19.39 -1.02
N LEU A 150 -14.32 19.95 -1.39
CA LEU A 150 -14.10 20.51 -2.73
C LEU A 150 -13.92 19.44 -3.82
N THR A 151 -13.58 18.20 -3.48
CA THR A 151 -13.53 17.08 -4.45
C THR A 151 -14.93 16.55 -4.78
N VAL A 152 -15.91 16.72 -3.89
CA VAL A 152 -17.28 16.20 -4.07
C VAL A 152 -17.92 16.68 -5.37
N PRO A 153 -17.93 17.98 -5.73
CA PRO A 153 -18.47 18.43 -7.01
C PRO A 153 -17.74 17.84 -8.21
N LEU A 154 -16.41 17.68 -8.13
CA LEU A 154 -15.60 17.14 -9.22
C LEU A 154 -15.95 15.67 -9.52
N ILE A 155 -16.31 14.91 -8.49
CA ILE A 155 -16.72 13.50 -8.63
C ILE A 155 -18.20 13.40 -8.99
N LEU A 156 -19.10 14.14 -8.33
CA LEU A 156 -20.55 13.98 -8.52
C LEU A 156 -21.05 14.51 -9.88
N ILE A 157 -20.46 15.58 -10.41
CA ILE A 157 -20.91 16.18 -11.68
C ILE A 157 -20.81 15.18 -12.85
N PRO A 158 -19.68 14.51 -13.09
CA PRO A 158 -19.60 13.45 -14.10
C PRO A 158 -20.59 12.31 -13.88
N PHE A 159 -20.87 11.94 -12.63
CA PHE A 159 -21.83 10.89 -12.30
C PHE A 159 -23.26 11.28 -12.66
N ILE A 160 -23.65 12.51 -12.36
CA ILE A 160 -24.97 13.05 -12.75
C ILE A 160 -25.10 13.08 -14.27
N LEU A 161 -24.02 13.36 -15.01
CA LEU A 161 -24.04 13.47 -16.46
C LEU A 161 -23.87 12.12 -17.18
N ALA A 162 -23.62 11.04 -16.45
CA ALA A 162 -23.34 9.71 -17.00
C ALA A 162 -24.47 9.18 -17.90
N TYR A 163 -25.73 9.53 -17.63
CA TYR A 163 -26.87 9.08 -18.46
C TYR A 163 -26.84 9.64 -19.89
N LYS A 164 -26.12 10.75 -20.13
CA LYS A 164 -26.02 11.38 -21.45
C LYS A 164 -25.07 10.66 -22.40
N ASP A 165 -24.11 9.88 -21.88
CA ASP A 165 -23.09 9.20 -22.69
C ASP A 165 -22.85 7.76 -22.20
N LYS A 166 -23.08 6.79 -23.09
CA LYS A 166 -22.93 5.35 -22.76
C LYS A 166 -21.51 4.96 -22.37
N ASN A 167 -20.49 5.65 -22.89
CA ASN A 167 -19.09 5.42 -22.53
C ASN A 167 -18.80 6.01 -21.14
N LEU A 168 -19.31 7.20 -20.82
CA LEU A 168 -19.20 7.79 -19.50
C LEU A 168 -19.91 6.92 -18.44
N LEU A 169 -21.11 6.42 -18.75
CA LEU A 169 -21.86 5.50 -17.91
C LEU A 169 -21.07 4.22 -17.60
N PHE A 170 -20.40 3.66 -18.59
CA PHE A 170 -19.56 2.48 -18.39
C PHE A 170 -18.43 2.75 -17.38
N TRP A 171 -17.70 3.85 -17.55
CA TRP A 171 -16.62 4.22 -16.62
C TRP A 171 -17.16 4.47 -15.21
N VAL A 172 -18.32 5.13 -15.10
CA VAL A 172 -19.02 5.33 -13.83
C VAL A 172 -19.39 4.01 -13.14
N ILE A 173 -19.89 3.03 -13.88
CA ILE A 173 -20.19 1.69 -13.35
C ILE A 173 -18.90 1.01 -12.87
N LEU A 174 -17.81 1.07 -13.64
CA LEU A 174 -16.52 0.54 -13.20
C LEU A 174 -16.02 1.23 -11.93
N TYR A 175 -16.18 2.54 -11.82
CA TYR A 175 -15.80 3.27 -10.62
C TYR A 175 -16.62 2.78 -9.41
N LEU A 176 -17.94 2.66 -9.55
CA LEU A 176 -18.81 2.14 -8.49
C LEU A 176 -18.37 0.76 -8.03
N ILE A 177 -18.11 -0.15 -8.98
CA ILE A 177 -17.58 -1.48 -8.67
C ILE A 177 -16.27 -1.33 -7.88
N SER A 178 -15.30 -0.57 -8.38
CA SER A 178 -14.01 -0.40 -7.70
C SER A 178 -14.11 0.25 -6.32
N ALA A 179 -15.06 1.17 -6.11
CA ALA A 179 -15.34 1.83 -4.84
C ALA A 179 -16.01 0.87 -3.84
N THR A 180 -16.90 0.02 -4.33
CA THR A 180 -17.53 -1.05 -3.54
C THR A 180 -16.48 -2.02 -3.04
N PHE A 181 -15.61 -2.51 -3.93
CA PHE A 181 -14.52 -3.42 -3.52
C PHE A 181 -13.53 -2.73 -2.57
N ALA A 182 -13.18 -1.47 -2.78
CA ALA A 182 -12.26 -0.75 -1.90
C ALA A 182 -12.86 -0.39 -0.52
N SER A 183 -14.18 -0.37 -0.40
CA SER A 183 -14.88 -0.17 0.88
C SER A 183 -14.88 -1.41 1.78
N ASN A 184 -14.50 -2.57 1.24
CA ASN A 184 -14.40 -3.84 1.97
C ASN A 184 -15.70 -4.17 2.75
N LEU A 185 -15.61 -4.42 4.06
CA LEU A 185 -16.72 -4.87 4.90
C LEU A 185 -17.81 -3.81 5.07
N ASP A 186 -17.46 -2.52 4.94
CA ASP A 186 -18.41 -1.41 5.07
C ASP A 186 -19.10 -1.05 3.73
N SER A 187 -18.93 -1.91 2.73
CA SER A 187 -19.61 -1.78 1.44
C SER A 187 -21.00 -2.41 1.48
N PRO A 188 -21.87 -2.11 0.49
CA PRO A 188 -23.16 -2.80 0.34
C PRO A 188 -23.04 -4.33 0.17
N PHE A 189 -21.85 -4.84 -0.16
CA PHE A 189 -21.57 -6.27 -0.33
C PHE A 189 -20.57 -6.79 0.72
N GLY A 190 -20.48 -6.13 1.87
CA GLY A 190 -19.52 -6.46 2.93
C GLY A 190 -19.54 -7.93 3.37
N GLU A 191 -20.74 -8.53 3.49
CA GLU A 191 -20.88 -9.95 3.85
C GLU A 191 -20.31 -10.89 2.78
N VAL A 192 -20.50 -10.56 1.50
CA VAL A 192 -19.93 -11.33 0.39
C VAL A 192 -18.40 -11.24 0.45
N TYR A 193 -17.84 -10.06 0.75
CA TYR A 193 -16.40 -9.91 0.89
C TYR A 193 -15.85 -10.65 2.11
N ASN A 194 -16.57 -10.62 3.23
CA ASN A 194 -16.20 -11.40 4.40
C ASN A 194 -16.16 -12.89 4.07
N TYR A 195 -17.19 -13.39 3.39
CA TYR A 195 -17.23 -14.78 2.93
C TYR A 195 -16.05 -15.10 2.00
N LEU A 196 -15.81 -14.25 0.99
CA LEU A 196 -14.72 -14.45 0.04
C LEU A 196 -13.35 -14.45 0.74
N PHE A 197 -13.13 -13.56 1.70
CA PHE A 197 -11.90 -13.51 2.48
C PHE A 197 -11.66 -14.77 3.31
N LEU A 198 -12.70 -15.29 3.97
CA LEU A 198 -12.59 -16.45 4.84
C LEU A 198 -12.47 -17.79 4.07
N HIS A 199 -13.03 -17.87 2.85
CA HIS A 199 -13.10 -19.12 2.10
C HIS A 199 -12.12 -19.20 0.92
N PHE A 200 -11.63 -18.07 0.42
CA PHE A 200 -10.69 -18.02 -0.70
C PHE A 200 -9.38 -17.38 -0.25
N LYS A 201 -8.35 -18.19 -0.01
CA LYS A 201 -7.07 -17.74 0.58
C LYS A 201 -6.42 -16.56 -0.16
N TYR A 202 -6.55 -16.49 -1.49
CA TYR A 202 -5.99 -15.39 -2.29
C TYR A 202 -6.74 -14.06 -2.15
N PHE A 203 -7.91 -14.04 -1.52
CA PHE A 203 -8.60 -12.78 -1.21
C PHE A 203 -7.89 -11.97 -0.12
N VAL A 204 -6.86 -12.55 0.54
CA VAL A 204 -6.05 -11.87 1.56
C VAL A 204 -5.41 -10.58 1.06
N ASP A 205 -5.18 -10.45 -0.26
CA ASP A 205 -4.58 -9.25 -0.88
C ASP A 205 -5.47 -8.02 -0.77
N PHE A 206 -6.79 -8.22 -0.64
CA PHE A 206 -7.76 -7.13 -0.45
C PHE A 206 -7.81 -6.62 1.00
N ARG A 207 -6.96 -7.15 1.91
CA ARG A 207 -6.80 -6.62 3.28
C ARG A 207 -6.34 -5.16 3.33
N THR A 208 -5.64 -4.71 2.27
CA THR A 208 -5.19 -3.33 2.07
C THR A 208 -5.80 -2.77 0.79
N PRO A 209 -7.08 -2.34 0.81
CA PRO A 209 -7.81 -1.93 -0.38
C PRO A 209 -7.20 -0.70 -1.07
N THR A 210 -6.57 0.19 -0.29
CA THR A 210 -5.85 1.35 -0.83
C THR A 210 -4.71 0.94 -1.75
N VAL A 211 -4.00 -0.13 -1.43
CA VAL A 211 -2.90 -0.62 -2.27
C VAL A 211 -3.49 -1.34 -3.49
N ALA A 212 -4.45 -2.24 -3.26
CA ALA A 212 -4.96 -3.11 -4.30
C ALA A 212 -5.80 -2.39 -5.38
N LEU A 213 -6.57 -1.35 -5.01
CA LEU A 213 -7.64 -0.82 -5.87
C LEU A 213 -7.58 0.70 -6.12
N PHE A 214 -6.78 1.47 -5.38
CA PHE A 214 -6.81 2.94 -5.55
C PHE A 214 -6.27 3.41 -6.88
N TRP A 215 -5.26 2.73 -7.42
CA TRP A 215 -4.73 3.08 -8.73
C TRP A 215 -5.80 2.88 -9.83
N ILE A 216 -6.70 1.90 -9.67
CA ILE A 216 -7.86 1.70 -10.55
C ILE A 216 -8.82 2.87 -10.43
N GLN A 217 -9.18 3.23 -9.21
CA GLN A 217 -10.08 4.38 -8.96
C GLN A 217 -9.49 5.67 -9.53
N GLY A 218 -8.20 5.93 -9.31
CA GLY A 218 -7.49 7.07 -9.84
C GLY A 218 -7.48 7.09 -11.37
N LEU A 219 -7.20 5.94 -12.01
CA LEU A 219 -7.27 5.81 -13.46
C LEU A 219 -8.67 6.12 -13.99
N ILE A 220 -9.71 5.55 -13.39
CA ILE A 220 -11.09 5.75 -13.83
C ILE A 220 -11.51 7.22 -13.64
N LEU A 221 -11.18 7.84 -12.49
CA LEU A 221 -11.45 9.25 -12.23
C LEU A 221 -10.72 10.17 -13.21
N SER A 222 -9.49 9.82 -13.62
CA SER A 222 -8.74 10.58 -14.63
C SER A 222 -9.42 10.62 -16.01
N ILE A 223 -10.37 9.71 -16.27
CA ILE A 223 -11.18 9.68 -17.49
C ILE A 223 -12.52 10.37 -17.25
N ILE A 224 -13.22 9.97 -16.18
CA ILE A 224 -14.58 10.45 -15.86
C ILE A 224 -14.59 11.96 -15.63
N ILE A 225 -13.63 12.49 -14.85
CA ILE A 225 -13.61 13.90 -14.47
C ILE A 225 -13.43 14.79 -15.70
N PRO A 226 -12.40 14.64 -16.55
CA PRO A 226 -12.25 15.50 -17.73
C PRO A 226 -13.41 15.40 -18.70
N VAL A 227 -13.95 14.20 -18.93
CA VAL A 227 -15.11 13.99 -19.82
C VAL A 227 -16.33 14.71 -19.25
N GLY A 228 -16.66 14.49 -17.98
CA GLY A 228 -17.79 15.16 -17.33
C GLY A 228 -17.67 16.68 -17.29
N LEU A 229 -16.47 17.19 -17.00
CA LEU A 229 -16.18 18.63 -17.04
C LEU A 229 -16.33 19.21 -18.45
N SER A 230 -15.91 18.49 -19.49
CA SER A 230 -16.07 18.94 -20.87
C SER A 230 -17.54 19.13 -21.25
N TYR A 231 -18.44 18.26 -20.78
CA TYR A 231 -19.88 18.42 -20.96
C TYR A 231 -20.39 19.68 -20.29
N VAL A 232 -20.04 19.91 -19.02
CA VAL A 232 -20.45 21.13 -18.30
C VAL A 232 -19.93 22.38 -19.00
N ILE A 233 -18.65 22.41 -19.36
CA ILE A 233 -18.06 23.58 -20.04
C ILE A 233 -18.77 23.86 -21.36
N ASN A 234 -19.17 22.82 -22.09
CA ASN A 234 -19.82 22.99 -23.39
C ASN A 234 -21.27 23.45 -23.32
N GLU A 235 -22.00 23.11 -22.26
CA GLU A 235 -23.41 23.47 -22.04
C GLU A 235 -23.58 24.92 -21.52
N PHE A 236 -22.54 25.53 -20.94
CA PHE A 236 -22.63 26.88 -20.40
C PHE A 236 -22.17 27.95 -21.40
N ASN A 237 -22.95 29.03 -21.53
CA ASN A 237 -22.63 30.19 -22.39
C ASN A 237 -21.29 30.88 -22.01
N ARG A 238 -20.83 30.74 -20.75
CA ARG A 238 -19.58 31.35 -20.25
C ARG A 238 -18.45 30.32 -20.08
N LYS A 239 -18.13 29.58 -21.16
CA LYS A 239 -17.13 28.49 -21.17
C LYS A 239 -15.81 28.82 -20.47
N LYS A 240 -15.28 30.03 -20.67
CA LYS A 240 -14.02 30.47 -20.06
C LYS A 240 -14.11 30.59 -18.54
N LEU A 241 -15.21 31.15 -18.03
CA LEU A 241 -15.42 31.33 -16.59
C LEU A 241 -15.68 29.98 -15.90
N THR A 242 -16.48 29.11 -16.50
CA THR A 242 -16.72 27.76 -15.97
C THR A 242 -15.44 26.93 -15.97
N SER A 243 -14.64 26.98 -17.04
CA SER A 243 -13.32 26.33 -17.08
C SER A 243 -12.38 26.85 -15.99
N LEU A 244 -12.34 28.16 -15.77
CA LEU A 244 -11.51 28.78 -14.74
C LEU A 244 -11.92 28.36 -13.32
N LEU A 245 -13.24 28.31 -13.05
CA LEU A 245 -13.78 27.86 -11.77
C LEU A 245 -13.42 26.39 -11.49
N PHE A 246 -13.53 25.51 -12.48
CA PHE A 246 -13.14 24.11 -12.32
C PHE A 246 -11.64 23.92 -12.17
N LEU A 247 -10.83 24.71 -12.88
CA LEU A 247 -9.39 24.72 -12.67
C LEU A 247 -9.04 25.17 -11.24
N LEU A 248 -9.67 26.23 -10.74
CA LEU A 248 -9.48 26.70 -9.37
C LEU A 248 -9.91 25.65 -8.35
N LEU A 249 -11.06 25.00 -8.55
CA LEU A 249 -11.54 23.89 -7.71
C LEU A 249 -10.55 22.73 -7.69
N ALA A 250 -10.01 22.33 -8.85
CA ALA A 250 -9.00 21.29 -8.93
C ALA A 250 -7.72 21.70 -8.18
N ILE A 251 -7.20 22.91 -8.41
CA ILE A 251 -6.01 23.42 -7.72
C ILE A 251 -6.23 23.41 -6.20
N LEU A 252 -7.38 23.90 -5.71
CA LEU A 252 -7.69 23.93 -4.29
C LEU A 252 -7.85 22.51 -3.72
N ALA A 253 -8.51 21.61 -4.43
CA ALA A 253 -8.69 20.22 -4.00
C ALA A 253 -7.34 19.47 -3.88
N PHE A 254 -6.38 19.72 -4.78
CA PHE A 254 -5.05 19.10 -4.76
C PHE A 254 -4.00 19.88 -3.97
N PHE A 255 -4.32 21.09 -3.50
CA PHE A 255 -3.41 21.97 -2.76
C PHE A 255 -2.75 21.28 -1.55
N PRO A 256 -3.47 20.49 -0.72
CA PRO A 256 -2.85 19.83 0.43
C PRO A 256 -1.73 18.86 0.03
N SER A 257 -1.92 18.12 -1.06
CA SER A 257 -0.91 17.19 -1.59
C SER A 257 0.32 17.92 -2.10
N VAL A 258 0.13 19.09 -2.73
CA VAL A 258 1.23 19.95 -3.23
C VAL A 258 1.97 20.62 -2.08
N TYR A 259 1.28 21.02 -1.02
CA TYR A 259 1.86 21.63 0.17
C TYR A 259 2.47 20.60 1.14
N GLY A 260 2.40 19.31 0.80
CA GLY A 260 2.94 18.23 1.63
C GLY A 260 2.15 17.95 2.90
N GLN A 261 0.90 18.41 3.03
CA GLN A 261 0.03 17.94 4.12
C GLN A 261 -0.22 16.43 3.95
N GLY A 262 0.40 15.64 4.83
CA GLY A 262 0.39 14.16 4.76
C GLY A 262 1.74 13.56 4.37
N LEU A 263 2.69 14.36 3.89
CA LEU A 263 4.11 14.00 3.91
C LEU A 263 4.64 14.48 5.24
N ALA A 264 4.97 13.56 6.14
CA ALA A 264 5.71 13.92 7.34
C ALA A 264 7.00 14.61 6.89
N ILE A 265 7.12 15.92 7.11
CA ILE A 265 8.42 16.57 7.03
C ILE A 265 9.19 16.02 8.23
N ILE A 266 10.06 15.06 7.95
CA ILE A 266 10.80 14.34 8.99
C ILE A 266 11.87 15.27 9.53
N HIS A 267 11.58 15.89 10.66
CA HIS A 267 12.57 16.60 11.44
C HIS A 267 13.10 15.65 12.52
N VAL A 268 14.18 14.93 12.20
CA VAL A 268 14.80 14.00 13.16
C VAL A 268 15.22 14.81 14.40
N PRO A 269 14.71 14.47 15.59
CA PRO A 269 14.95 15.26 16.78
C PRO A 269 16.38 15.09 17.28
N ASN A 270 16.89 16.13 17.93
CA ASN A 270 18.27 16.16 18.42
C ASN A 270 18.58 15.02 19.42
N TYR A 271 17.59 14.55 20.20
CA TYR A 271 17.82 13.43 21.11
C TYR A 271 18.14 12.14 20.35
N PHE A 272 17.46 11.88 19.24
CA PHE A 272 17.70 10.69 18.41
C PHE A 272 19.11 10.74 17.81
N ILE A 273 19.48 11.89 17.22
CA ILE A 273 20.81 12.09 16.63
C ILE A 273 21.91 11.90 17.69
N LYS A 274 21.73 12.47 18.89
CA LYS A 274 22.69 12.33 19.99
C LYS A 274 22.84 10.88 20.46
N THR A 275 21.74 10.15 20.61
CA THR A 275 21.77 8.74 21.01
C THR A 275 22.49 7.88 19.98
N VAL A 276 22.18 8.07 18.70
CA VAL A 276 22.87 7.37 17.59
C VAL A 276 24.37 7.68 17.59
N SER A 277 24.75 8.96 17.67
CA SER A 277 26.16 9.36 17.70
C SER A 277 26.88 8.73 18.87
N TYR A 278 26.33 8.84 20.07
CA TYR A 278 26.91 8.26 21.29
C TYR A 278 27.19 6.76 21.14
N ILE A 279 26.23 5.99 20.64
CA ILE A 279 26.40 4.54 20.45
C ILE A 279 27.41 4.23 19.33
N ASN A 280 27.42 5.02 18.26
CA ASN A 280 28.33 4.81 17.13
C ASN A 280 29.78 5.15 17.46
N ASP A 281 30.01 6.14 18.34
CA ASP A 281 31.34 6.57 18.78
C ASP A 281 32.02 5.53 19.70
N GLU A 282 31.24 4.62 20.28
CA GLU A 282 31.73 3.56 21.15
C GLU A 282 32.48 2.46 20.38
N GLN A 283 33.70 2.19 20.86
CA GLN A 283 34.57 1.17 20.28
C GLN A 283 34.09 -0.25 20.60
N GLY A 284 34.40 -1.18 19.70
CA GLY A 284 34.11 -2.60 19.85
C GLY A 284 32.91 -3.10 19.04
N ASN A 285 32.84 -4.42 18.91
CA ASN A 285 31.74 -5.12 18.26
C ASN A 285 30.72 -5.51 19.34
N PHE A 286 29.57 -4.87 19.32
CA PHE A 286 28.47 -5.16 20.23
C PHE A 286 27.15 -4.94 19.52
N ASN A 287 26.10 -5.54 20.06
CA ASN A 287 24.74 -5.40 19.58
C ASN A 287 23.98 -4.41 20.44
N VAL A 288 22.94 -3.84 19.84
CA VAL A 288 22.01 -2.91 20.50
C VAL A 288 20.64 -3.56 20.51
N TYR A 289 19.95 -3.52 21.65
CA TYR A 289 18.60 -4.04 21.76
C TYR A 289 17.62 -2.89 21.99
N ALA A 290 16.63 -2.75 21.12
CA ALA A 290 15.70 -1.64 21.13
C ALA A 290 14.30 -2.10 21.58
N ILE A 291 13.68 -1.26 22.40
CA ILE A 291 12.32 -1.43 22.92
C ILE A 291 11.53 -0.12 22.76
N PRO A 292 10.20 -0.16 22.57
CA PRO A 292 9.39 -1.37 22.38
C PRO A 292 9.66 -2.05 21.03
N GLN A 293 9.10 -3.25 20.86
CA GLN A 293 9.11 -3.98 19.60
C GLN A 293 8.54 -3.13 18.47
N SER A 294 9.28 -3.02 17.37
CA SER A 294 8.77 -2.45 16.12
C SER A 294 8.53 -3.57 15.12
N TYR A 295 7.33 -3.68 14.56
CA TYR A 295 7.03 -4.72 13.57
C TYR A 295 7.79 -4.46 12.26
N LEU A 296 7.21 -3.65 11.38
CA LEU A 296 7.82 -3.27 10.10
C LEU A 296 7.95 -1.77 10.03
N TRP A 297 6.91 -1.06 10.46
CA TRP A 297 6.88 0.39 10.56
C TRP A 297 6.75 0.81 12.03
N THR A 298 7.44 1.90 12.36
CA THR A 298 7.33 2.64 13.62
C THR A 298 6.60 3.95 13.36
N GLN A 299 5.81 4.37 14.35
CA GLN A 299 5.17 5.68 14.37
C GLN A 299 5.69 6.42 15.59
N THR A 300 6.05 7.67 15.39
CA THR A 300 6.41 8.65 16.43
C THR A 300 5.65 9.93 16.13
N ASP A 301 5.70 10.91 17.02
CA ASP A 301 5.12 12.23 16.80
C ASP A 301 5.77 12.99 15.62
N TRP A 302 6.99 12.62 15.19
CA TRP A 302 7.74 13.28 14.12
C TRP A 302 8.03 12.39 12.89
N TYR A 303 7.74 11.08 12.94
CA TYR A 303 8.08 10.13 11.88
C TYR A 303 7.11 8.94 11.80
N TYR A 304 6.78 8.55 10.56
CA TYR A 304 6.06 7.32 10.26
C TYR A 304 6.77 6.56 9.12
N GLY A 305 7.18 5.32 9.39
CA GLY A 305 7.87 4.50 8.39
C GLY A 305 8.75 3.41 9.00
N VAL A 306 9.75 2.93 8.27
CA VAL A 306 10.70 1.91 8.76
C VAL A 306 11.43 2.38 10.01
N ASN A 307 11.73 1.48 10.96
CA ASN A 307 12.48 1.89 12.15
C ASN A 307 13.84 2.49 11.72
N LEU A 308 14.10 3.73 12.14
CA LEU A 308 15.30 4.47 11.73
C LEU A 308 16.55 4.02 12.49
N LEU A 309 16.41 3.45 13.69
CA LEU A 309 17.53 3.03 14.51
C LEU A 309 18.49 2.04 13.80
N PRO A 310 18.03 0.95 13.16
CA PRO A 310 18.91 0.06 12.38
C PRO A 310 19.51 0.70 11.13
N LEU A 311 18.96 1.82 10.65
CA LEU A 311 19.48 2.53 9.48
C LEU A 311 20.59 3.54 9.84
N PHE A 312 20.57 4.04 11.07
CA PHE A 312 21.48 5.07 11.55
C PHE A 312 22.60 4.53 12.45
N LEU A 313 22.42 3.36 13.08
CA LEU A 313 23.45 2.71 13.87
C LEU A 313 24.41 1.89 13.00
N ASN A 314 25.70 1.99 13.34
CA ASN A 314 26.81 1.26 12.72
C ASN A 314 27.01 -0.11 13.39
N LYS A 315 26.04 -0.54 14.21
CA LYS A 315 26.06 -1.71 15.08
C LYS A 315 24.82 -2.55 14.78
N PRO A 316 24.86 -3.89 14.92
CA PRO A 316 23.66 -4.70 14.75
C PRO A 316 22.60 -4.34 15.80
N VAL A 317 21.35 -4.22 15.37
CA VAL A 317 20.23 -3.79 16.22
C VAL A 317 19.15 -4.86 16.22
N PHE A 318 18.75 -5.29 17.41
CA PHE A 318 17.56 -6.14 17.63
C PHE A 318 16.37 -5.25 17.96
N ILE A 319 15.36 -5.22 17.09
CA ILE A 319 14.17 -4.36 17.22
C ILE A 319 12.86 -5.17 17.23
N GLY A 320 12.97 -6.49 17.05
CA GLY A 320 11.87 -7.44 17.04
C GLY A 320 11.05 -7.40 15.76
N GLY A 321 9.87 -8.02 15.83
CA GLY A 321 8.87 -7.87 14.78
C GLY A 321 9.31 -8.41 13.41
N GLY A 322 8.84 -7.79 12.33
CA GLY A 322 9.10 -8.26 10.97
C GLY A 322 10.58 -8.23 10.55
N TYR A 323 11.44 -7.47 11.25
CA TYR A 323 12.88 -7.46 11.01
C TYR A 323 13.56 -8.72 11.56
N ASP A 324 13.27 -9.08 12.81
CA ASP A 324 13.92 -10.21 13.47
C ASP A 324 13.16 -11.53 13.27
N TYR A 325 11.84 -11.50 13.03
CA TYR A 325 11.00 -12.70 12.82
C TYR A 325 11.22 -13.38 11.47
N ALA A 326 11.88 -12.69 10.53
CA ALA A 326 12.39 -13.35 9.33
C ALA A 326 13.36 -14.49 9.67
N ASN A 327 13.98 -14.46 10.86
CA ASN A 327 14.73 -15.56 11.44
C ASN A 327 13.99 -16.10 12.69
N PRO A 328 13.42 -17.32 12.64
CA PRO A 328 12.65 -17.88 13.75
C PRO A 328 13.41 -17.93 15.10
N ALA A 329 14.73 -18.14 15.06
CA ALA A 329 15.55 -18.19 16.26
C ALA A 329 15.71 -16.80 16.90
N LEU A 330 15.93 -15.76 16.08
CA LEU A 330 16.01 -14.38 16.58
C LEU A 330 14.66 -13.90 17.10
N GLY A 331 13.56 -14.24 16.41
CA GLY A 331 12.22 -13.95 16.89
C GLY A 331 11.92 -14.57 18.25
N TYR A 332 12.31 -15.83 18.47
CA TYR A 332 12.16 -16.50 19.75
C TYR A 332 12.98 -15.83 20.88
N ILE A 333 14.24 -15.48 20.62
CA ILE A 333 15.09 -14.77 21.59
C ILE A 333 14.47 -13.42 21.97
N TYR A 334 13.98 -12.67 20.98
CA TYR A 334 13.34 -11.37 21.21
C TYR A 334 12.08 -11.50 22.08
N HIS A 335 11.23 -12.49 21.81
CA HIS A 335 10.07 -12.80 22.65
C HIS A 335 10.48 -13.14 24.08
N LEU A 336 11.47 -14.02 24.26
CA LEU A 336 11.96 -14.39 25.58
C LEU A 336 12.47 -13.17 26.37
N ILE A 337 13.23 -12.27 25.74
CA ILE A 337 13.72 -11.07 26.41
C ILE A 337 12.54 -10.18 26.81
N ASN A 338 11.61 -9.90 25.90
CA ASN A 338 10.47 -9.04 26.19
C ASN A 338 9.56 -9.61 27.29
N ASP A 339 9.20 -10.89 27.23
CA ASP A 339 8.34 -11.53 28.25
C ASP A 339 8.95 -11.42 29.65
N ASN A 340 10.28 -11.53 29.76
CA ASN A 340 11.00 -11.43 31.03
C ASN A 340 11.24 -9.98 31.48
N LEU A 341 11.25 -9.00 30.58
CA LEU A 341 11.35 -7.58 30.92
C LEU A 341 10.07 -7.05 31.63
N PHE A 342 8.91 -7.68 31.39
CA PHE A 342 7.65 -7.26 32.04
C PHE A 342 7.54 -7.65 33.51
N THR A 343 8.28 -8.68 33.94
CA THR A 343 8.13 -9.26 35.27
C THR A 343 9.39 -9.05 36.09
N TYR A 344 9.33 -8.09 37.01
CA TYR A 344 10.44 -7.77 37.91
C TYR A 344 10.59 -8.83 39.02
N ASN A 345 11.59 -9.71 38.87
CA ASN A 345 12.06 -10.61 39.92
C ASN A 345 13.55 -10.97 39.71
N ALA A 346 14.23 -11.42 40.77
CA ALA A 346 15.68 -11.71 40.74
C ALA A 346 16.10 -12.79 39.73
N SER A 347 15.24 -13.80 39.51
CA SER A 347 15.47 -14.86 38.53
C SER A 347 15.49 -14.29 37.11
N ASN A 348 14.52 -13.45 36.78
CA ASN A 348 14.38 -12.80 35.49
C ASN A 348 15.52 -11.81 35.22
N ILE A 349 15.96 -11.05 36.24
CA ILE A 349 17.13 -10.16 36.12
C ILE A 349 18.38 -10.95 35.72
N THR A 350 18.64 -12.06 36.40
CA THR A 350 19.81 -12.91 36.12
C THR A 350 19.71 -13.54 34.73
N PHE A 351 18.53 -14.05 34.38
CA PHE A 351 18.25 -14.59 33.06
C PHE A 351 18.48 -13.56 31.96
N LEU A 352 17.89 -12.36 32.08
CA LEU A 352 18.05 -11.27 31.13
C LEU A 352 19.50 -10.84 30.98
N ARG A 353 20.23 -10.67 32.10
CA ARG A 353 21.65 -10.32 32.08
C ARG A 353 22.45 -11.36 31.30
N ASN A 354 22.27 -12.64 31.61
CA ASN A 354 23.01 -13.72 30.96
C ASN A 354 22.64 -13.81 29.47
N LEU A 355 21.36 -13.66 29.14
CA LEU A 355 20.91 -13.72 27.76
C LEU A 355 21.46 -12.55 26.94
N LEU A 356 21.32 -11.31 27.42
CA LEU A 356 21.89 -10.11 26.81
C LEU A 356 23.41 -10.20 26.66
N PHE A 357 24.10 -10.77 27.65
CA PHE A 357 25.54 -11.03 27.57
C PHE A 357 25.88 -12.04 26.47
N ILE A 358 25.16 -13.16 26.38
CA ILE A 358 25.37 -14.19 25.35
C ILE A 358 25.17 -13.62 23.94
N ILE A 359 24.14 -12.77 23.75
CA ILE A 359 23.90 -12.09 22.48
C ILE A 359 24.72 -10.81 22.32
N ASN A 360 25.73 -10.59 23.18
CA ASN A 360 26.68 -9.48 23.12
C ASN A 360 26.01 -8.11 23.02
N VAL A 361 24.91 -7.90 23.74
CA VAL A 361 24.22 -6.61 23.82
C VAL A 361 24.90 -5.72 24.86
N LYS A 362 25.36 -4.54 24.42
CA LYS A 362 25.96 -3.53 25.31
C LYS A 362 24.96 -2.46 25.73
N TYR A 363 24.00 -2.12 24.87
CA TYR A 363 23.02 -1.06 25.12
C TYR A 363 21.59 -1.54 24.92
N LEU A 364 20.74 -1.16 25.87
CA LEU A 364 19.29 -1.19 25.73
C LEU A 364 18.80 0.22 25.38
N VAL A 365 18.13 0.38 24.24
CA VAL A 365 17.59 1.66 23.77
C VAL A 365 16.07 1.67 23.96
N ILE A 366 15.58 2.61 24.76
CA ILE A 366 14.15 2.82 24.99
C ILE A 366 13.68 3.95 24.06
N GLN A 367 12.81 3.61 23.11
CA GLN A 367 12.20 4.53 22.16
C GLN A 367 10.87 5.04 22.74
N GLY A 368 10.96 6.01 23.66
CA GLY A 368 9.82 6.53 24.43
C GLY A 368 8.91 7.52 23.68
N ASP A 369 9.14 7.71 22.38
CA ASP A 369 8.36 8.54 21.46
C ASP A 369 7.52 7.70 20.49
N VAL A 370 7.55 6.36 20.62
CA VAL A 370 6.88 5.43 19.70
C VAL A 370 5.40 5.26 20.06
N GLU A 371 4.53 5.75 19.19
CA GLU A 371 3.07 5.69 19.33
C GLU A 371 2.47 4.31 18.94
N GLY A 372 1.31 3.98 19.49
CA GLY A 372 0.50 2.83 19.06
C GLY A 372 0.68 1.54 19.87
N PHE A 373 1.50 1.59 20.92
CA PHE A 373 1.77 0.45 21.80
C PHE A 373 1.31 0.82 23.23
N VAL A 374 0.42 0.03 23.85
CA VAL A 374 -0.04 0.15 25.27
C VAL A 374 1.09 -0.13 26.28
N PHE A 375 2.33 0.15 25.90
CA PHE A 375 3.54 -0.41 26.49
C PHE A 375 4.36 0.61 27.29
N GLU A 376 4.19 1.92 27.09
CA GLU A 376 5.08 2.95 27.65
C GLU A 376 5.06 3.04 29.18
N SER A 377 3.88 3.01 29.82
CA SER A 377 3.81 3.29 31.27
C SER A 377 4.32 2.16 32.15
N ARG A 378 4.13 0.89 31.76
CA ARG A 378 4.61 -0.28 32.54
C ARG A 378 6.09 -0.61 32.30
N TYR A 379 6.62 -0.36 31.09
CA TYR A 379 8.03 -0.61 30.80
C TYR A 379 8.94 0.36 31.54
N ILE A 380 8.64 1.67 31.47
CA ILE A 380 9.48 2.70 32.08
C ILE A 380 9.53 2.53 33.60
N SER A 381 8.38 2.30 34.26
CA SER A 381 8.33 2.08 35.71
C SER A 381 9.09 0.83 36.16
N ASN A 382 9.10 -0.23 35.34
CA ASN A 382 9.83 -1.45 35.68
C ASN A 382 11.32 -1.30 35.36
N LEU A 383 11.70 -0.67 34.23
CA LEU A 383 13.08 -0.42 33.83
C LEU A 383 13.83 0.48 34.80
N GLU A 384 13.17 1.47 35.41
CA GLU A 384 13.73 2.27 36.50
C GLU A 384 14.15 1.41 37.71
N ASN A 385 13.46 0.30 37.97
CA ASN A 385 13.87 -0.67 38.99
C ASN A 385 15.07 -1.52 38.55
N TYR A 386 15.25 -1.75 37.24
CA TYR A 386 16.41 -2.48 36.70
C TYR A 386 17.68 -1.61 36.64
N THR A 387 17.57 -0.32 36.29
CA THR A 387 18.73 0.59 36.15
C THR A 387 19.48 0.79 37.47
N GLN A 388 18.78 0.82 38.60
CA GLN A 388 19.39 0.94 39.93
C GLN A 388 20.34 -0.23 40.27
N LEU A 389 20.08 -1.43 39.75
CA LEU A 389 20.90 -2.62 40.00
C LEU A 389 22.07 -2.76 39.02
N PHE A 390 21.88 -2.40 37.75
CA PHE A 390 22.96 -2.43 36.76
C PHE A 390 24.03 -1.33 36.97
N SER A 391 23.72 -0.27 37.73
CA SER A 391 24.69 0.75 38.14
C SER A 391 25.48 0.40 39.40
N LEU A 392 25.10 -0.65 40.13
CA LEU A 392 25.71 -1.06 41.41
C LEU A 392 26.69 -2.24 41.28
N ALA A 393 26.86 -2.79 40.09
CA ALA A 393 27.81 -3.85 39.75
C ALA A 393 28.79 -3.35 38.69
#